data_AF-A0A7L4Y0I5-F1
#
_entry.id   AF-A0A7L4Y0I5-F1
#
_cell.length_a   1.000
_cell.length_b   1.000
_cell.length_c   1.000
_cell.angle_alpha   90.00
_cell.angle_beta   90.00
_cell.angle_gamma   90.00
#
_symmetry.space_group_name_H-M   'P 1'
#
loop_
_entity.id
_entity.type
_entity.pdbx_description
1 polymer ?
#
loop_
_entity_poly.entity_id
_entity_poly.type
_entity_poly.pdbx_seq_one_letter_code
_entity_poly.pdbx_strand_id
1 'polypeptide(L)'
;MTEPHEDGMPDGLTGPERIMWRAFRIGRTCDLSEGDAARDDPFGQHPWGDERSVRAEVLGLLLLDGPSPQAGRVAALKLRGVRITGVLDLAGGAIGPYVEMNRCRFDQEIVLPEAHFGTLRMVECAIPRLEAARLHTQGDLHLPRCRVERGIRLTDAQIGTDLLINQIQVWPDRRGRAITADGLVVAQDLQAELIEAHGELSLRGAKVGVSLSLRGSVLRGAQQRRALNAPQLTVERSLYLNAAWVYEGSGNATATPPYGIGYTPMSGARRKPVECHGGVRLDDGRFGDAVDLHYARFVLNGALREEVSLRRIVTPELRFNGEPPEEGRVVLNGAKVVTLIDLSTSWPGPGGLSMNGFVYENLVPYGHFPLARRLEWVAAATPEYAPEPYERLATVLRTSGEDADARVVLLAKQRRRRETLPVAGKLWGYLQDWTVAYGYRPGRAALWMAVLWAAGAVAFSRYDPVPLKAEESPRWNAPLYALDLLLPVINLGQDGYWRLEGLWQWAATVLILLGWVLATTVAAGASRLLRRG
;
A
#
# COMPACT_ATOMS: atom_id res chain seq x y z
N MET A 1 -63.80 33.26 -16.94
CA MET A 1 -63.71 33.12 -15.48
C MET A 1 -63.28 31.68 -15.25
N THR A 2 -61.97 31.44 -15.38
CA THR A 2 -61.33 30.15 -15.16
C THR A 2 -61.09 30.01 -13.66
N GLU A 3 -61.63 28.95 -13.05
CA GLU A 3 -61.36 28.62 -11.66
C GLU A 3 -59.83 28.50 -11.45
N PRO A 4 -59.28 28.92 -10.30
CA PRO A 4 -57.87 28.73 -10.03
C PRO A 4 -57.61 27.22 -9.94
N HIS A 5 -56.80 26.70 -10.88
CA HIS A 5 -56.29 25.33 -10.83
C HIS A 5 -55.77 25.03 -9.42
N GLU A 6 -56.26 23.95 -8.81
CA GLU A 6 -55.75 23.46 -7.53
C GLU A 6 -54.21 23.43 -7.57
N ASP A 7 -53.57 24.18 -6.66
CA ASP A 7 -52.18 23.99 -6.26
C ASP A 7 -51.05 24.28 -7.27
N GLY A 8 -51.31 24.97 -8.39
CA GLY A 8 -50.26 25.32 -9.36
C GLY A 8 -49.64 24.10 -10.08
N MET A 9 -50.40 23.01 -10.15
CA MET A 9 -50.00 21.76 -10.81
C MET A 9 -50.10 21.92 -12.34
N PRO A 10 -49.05 21.55 -13.12
CA PRO A 10 -49.07 21.61 -14.57
C PRO A 10 -50.15 20.71 -15.19
N ASP A 11 -50.69 21.14 -16.33
CA ASP A 11 -51.57 20.32 -17.15
C ASP A 11 -50.81 19.16 -17.81
N GLY A 12 -51.46 18.01 -17.98
CA GLY A 12 -50.88 16.85 -18.68
C GLY A 12 -49.97 15.96 -17.82
N LEU A 13 -49.99 16.08 -16.48
CA LEU A 13 -49.33 15.13 -15.60
C LEU A 13 -50.05 13.77 -15.56
N THR A 14 -49.29 12.69 -15.60
CA THR A 14 -49.80 11.31 -15.43
C THR A 14 -50.30 11.08 -14.00
N GLY A 15 -51.02 9.97 -13.77
CA GLY A 15 -51.43 9.56 -12.42
C GLY A 15 -50.27 9.53 -11.41
N PRO A 16 -49.17 8.81 -11.72
CA PRO A 16 -47.95 8.79 -10.90
C PRO A 16 -47.33 10.17 -10.66
N GLU A 17 -47.24 11.00 -11.69
CA GLU A 17 -46.67 12.35 -11.59
C GLU A 17 -47.48 13.25 -10.66
N ARG A 18 -48.81 13.14 -10.68
CA ARG A 18 -49.71 13.87 -9.75
C ARG A 18 -49.57 13.39 -8.29
N ILE A 19 -49.28 12.11 -8.08
CA ILE A 19 -48.98 11.58 -6.73
C ILE A 19 -47.63 12.15 -6.26
N MET A 20 -46.61 12.09 -7.10
CA MET A 20 -45.29 12.65 -6.82
C MET A 20 -45.34 14.14 -6.47
N TRP A 21 -46.06 14.95 -7.28
CA TRP A 21 -46.20 16.39 -7.06
C TRP A 21 -46.80 16.73 -5.69
N ARG A 22 -47.86 16.01 -5.30
CA ARG A 22 -48.49 16.17 -3.98
C ARG A 22 -47.56 15.73 -2.84
N ALA A 23 -46.87 14.60 -3.02
CA ALA A 23 -45.92 14.08 -2.04
C ALA A 23 -44.74 15.04 -1.81
N PHE A 24 -44.24 15.67 -2.88
CA PHE A 24 -43.15 16.64 -2.84
C PHE A 24 -43.48 17.83 -1.92
N ARG A 25 -44.66 18.44 -2.08
CA ARG A 25 -45.08 19.63 -1.30
C ARG A 25 -45.23 19.37 0.20
N ILE A 26 -45.43 18.12 0.60
CA ILE A 26 -45.56 17.72 2.01
C ILE A 26 -44.33 16.96 2.54
N GLY A 27 -43.31 16.76 1.71
CA GLY A 27 -42.06 16.08 2.06
C GLY A 27 -42.20 14.58 2.36
N ARG A 28 -43.24 13.94 1.82
CA ARG A 28 -43.51 12.49 1.97
C ARG A 28 -42.91 11.69 0.83
N THR A 29 -42.66 10.40 1.08
CA THR A 29 -42.23 9.46 0.04
C THR A 29 -43.37 9.16 -0.92
N CYS A 30 -43.11 9.37 -2.21
CA CYS A 30 -43.91 8.83 -3.30
C CYS A 30 -43.45 7.39 -3.55
N ASP A 31 -44.21 6.43 -3.02
CA ASP A 31 -43.95 5.00 -3.17
C ASP A 31 -44.87 4.43 -4.25
N LEU A 32 -44.29 3.96 -5.36
CA LEU A 32 -44.99 3.31 -6.46
C LEU A 32 -44.68 1.80 -6.54
N SER A 33 -44.18 1.21 -5.44
CA SER A 33 -43.89 -0.23 -5.36
C SER A 33 -45.15 -1.11 -5.30
N GLU A 34 -45.03 -2.38 -5.73
CA GLU A 34 -46.13 -3.37 -5.76
C GLU A 34 -46.22 -4.15 -4.44
N GLY A 35 -45.17 -4.11 -3.62
CA GLY A 35 -45.04 -4.90 -2.41
C GLY A 35 -44.50 -6.32 -2.66
N ASP A 36 -44.19 -6.67 -3.92
CA ASP A 36 -43.54 -7.92 -4.31
C ASP A 36 -42.07 -7.65 -4.61
N ALA A 37 -41.17 -8.23 -3.81
CA ALA A 37 -39.73 -7.99 -3.89
C ALA A 37 -39.13 -8.36 -5.26
N ALA A 38 -39.66 -9.36 -5.97
CA ALA A 38 -39.15 -9.76 -7.28
C ALA A 38 -39.60 -8.81 -8.39
N ARG A 39 -40.79 -8.21 -8.26
CA ARG A 39 -41.31 -7.22 -9.22
C ARG A 39 -40.79 -5.82 -8.96
N ASP A 40 -40.52 -5.51 -7.69
CA ASP A 40 -39.95 -4.25 -7.23
C ASP A 40 -38.42 -4.20 -7.34
N ASP A 41 -37.77 -5.26 -7.85
CA ASP A 41 -36.33 -5.27 -8.09
C ASP A 41 -35.95 -4.36 -9.27
N PRO A 42 -35.28 -3.21 -9.03
CA PRO A 42 -34.87 -2.29 -10.10
C PRO A 42 -33.83 -2.91 -11.02
N PHE A 43 -33.20 -4.02 -10.65
CA PHE A 43 -32.23 -4.75 -11.48
C PHE A 43 -32.80 -5.99 -12.15
N GLY A 44 -34.04 -6.35 -11.83
CA GLY A 44 -34.72 -7.52 -12.36
C GLY A 44 -35.14 -7.34 -13.83
N GLN A 45 -35.43 -8.45 -14.51
CA GLN A 45 -35.91 -8.40 -15.90
C GLN A 45 -37.40 -8.02 -16.01
N HIS A 46 -38.11 -7.89 -14.88
CA HIS A 46 -39.52 -7.52 -14.88
C HIS A 46 -39.70 -6.10 -15.45
N PRO A 47 -40.53 -5.92 -16.49
CA PRO A 47 -40.81 -4.60 -17.02
C PRO A 47 -41.67 -3.79 -16.04
N TRP A 48 -41.33 -2.51 -15.85
CA TRP A 48 -42.13 -1.58 -15.04
C TRP A 48 -43.00 -0.75 -15.98
N GLY A 49 -44.32 -0.77 -15.77
CA GLY A 49 -45.30 -0.13 -16.63
C GLY A 49 -45.50 1.36 -16.36
N ASP A 50 -46.51 1.92 -17.01
CA ASP A 50 -46.83 3.36 -16.93
C ASP A 50 -47.32 3.76 -15.54
N GLU A 51 -47.86 2.82 -14.77
CA GLU A 51 -48.32 3.01 -13.39
C GLU A 51 -47.21 3.36 -12.39
N ARG A 52 -45.94 3.18 -12.78
CA ARG A 52 -44.75 3.55 -11.99
C ARG A 52 -43.87 4.57 -12.68
N SER A 53 -44.29 5.04 -13.85
CA SER A 53 -43.46 5.84 -14.73
C SER A 53 -43.67 7.33 -14.50
N VAL A 54 -42.56 8.02 -14.30
CA VAL A 54 -42.49 9.47 -14.14
C VAL A 54 -41.48 9.98 -15.16
N ARG A 55 -41.86 11.03 -15.91
CA ARG A 55 -40.93 11.66 -16.85
C ARG A 55 -39.86 12.45 -16.12
N ALA A 56 -38.63 12.34 -16.59
CA ALA A 56 -37.47 13.06 -16.09
C ALA A 56 -37.64 14.59 -16.17
N GLU A 57 -38.36 15.09 -17.17
CA GLU A 57 -38.66 16.53 -17.31
C GLU A 57 -39.52 17.05 -16.13
N VAL A 58 -40.44 16.24 -15.61
CA VAL A 58 -41.30 16.61 -14.48
C VAL A 58 -40.50 16.60 -13.17
N LEU A 59 -39.56 15.67 -13.04
CA LEU A 59 -38.58 15.66 -11.95
C LEU A 59 -37.69 16.90 -11.99
N GLY A 60 -37.19 17.26 -13.18
CA GLY A 60 -36.43 18.48 -13.41
C GLY A 60 -37.19 19.73 -12.99
N LEU A 61 -38.46 19.84 -13.41
CA LEU A 61 -39.34 20.93 -13.01
C LEU A 61 -39.49 21.03 -11.48
N LEU A 62 -39.76 19.91 -10.80
CA LEU A 62 -39.90 19.91 -9.33
C LEU A 62 -38.63 20.32 -8.59
N LEU A 63 -37.46 19.98 -9.13
CA LEU A 63 -36.18 20.24 -8.48
C LEU A 63 -35.63 21.64 -8.76
N LEU A 64 -35.93 22.22 -9.93
CA LEU A 64 -35.42 23.51 -10.37
C LEU A 64 -36.40 24.67 -10.17
N ASP A 65 -37.70 24.42 -10.34
CA ASP A 65 -38.78 25.41 -10.21
C ASP A 65 -40.04 24.79 -9.60
N GLY A 66 -39.84 24.03 -8.52
CA GLY A 66 -40.90 23.29 -7.86
C GLY A 66 -41.90 24.17 -7.09
N PRO A 67 -43.11 23.66 -6.83
CA PRO A 67 -44.13 24.38 -6.06
C PRO A 67 -43.67 24.62 -4.62
N SER A 68 -44.18 25.71 -4.02
CA SER A 68 -43.96 25.98 -2.59
C SER A 68 -44.52 24.85 -1.70
N PRO A 69 -43.84 24.55 -0.57
CA PRO A 69 -44.31 23.55 0.38
C PRO A 69 -45.68 23.95 0.96
N GLN A 70 -46.44 22.96 1.41
CA GLN A 70 -47.65 23.22 2.20
C GLN A 70 -47.27 23.85 3.56
N ALA A 71 -48.18 24.64 4.13
CA ALA A 71 -47.96 25.28 5.42
C ALA A 71 -47.56 24.25 6.50
N GLY A 72 -46.45 24.53 7.19
CA GLY A 72 -45.89 23.64 8.22
C GLY A 72 -45.19 22.38 7.67
N ARG A 73 -44.93 22.29 6.36
CA ARG A 73 -44.19 21.21 5.71
C ARG A 73 -42.92 21.73 5.04
N VAL A 74 -42.02 20.80 4.71
CA VAL A 74 -40.81 21.06 3.93
C VAL A 74 -40.94 20.33 2.61
N ALA A 75 -40.61 21.00 1.51
CA ALA A 75 -40.60 20.37 0.20
C ALA A 75 -39.40 19.43 0.10
N ALA A 76 -39.65 18.18 -0.31
CA ALA A 76 -38.59 17.19 -0.50
C ALA A 76 -38.99 16.18 -1.58
N LEU A 77 -38.05 15.82 -2.44
CA LEU A 77 -38.26 14.77 -3.43
C LEU A 77 -37.82 13.43 -2.83
N LYS A 78 -38.79 12.59 -2.48
CA LYS A 78 -38.56 11.25 -1.94
C LYS A 78 -39.28 10.23 -2.80
N LEU A 79 -38.55 9.38 -3.50
CA LEU A 79 -39.09 8.41 -4.44
C LEU A 79 -38.74 6.98 -4.03
N ARG A 80 -39.69 6.07 -4.22
CA ARG A 80 -39.46 4.63 -4.05
C ARG A 80 -40.15 3.82 -5.15
N GLY A 81 -39.40 2.90 -5.77
CA GLY A 81 -39.94 1.99 -6.79
C GLY A 81 -40.38 2.69 -8.08
N VAL A 82 -39.78 3.84 -8.40
CA VAL A 82 -40.20 4.69 -9.54
C VAL A 82 -39.34 4.39 -10.77
N ARG A 83 -39.98 4.28 -11.94
CA ARG A 83 -39.31 4.29 -13.25
C ARG A 83 -39.21 5.73 -13.75
N ILE A 84 -38.00 6.20 -14.01
CA ILE A 84 -37.74 7.53 -14.57
C ILE A 84 -37.49 7.39 -16.07
N THR A 85 -38.36 8.00 -16.87
CA THR A 85 -38.30 7.96 -18.34
C THR A 85 -37.68 9.26 -18.88
N GLY A 86 -36.78 9.16 -19.86
CA GLY A 86 -36.04 10.31 -20.39
C GLY A 86 -34.74 10.62 -19.62
N VAL A 87 -33.98 11.61 -20.12
CA VAL A 87 -32.74 12.10 -19.48
C VAL A 87 -33.10 13.04 -18.33
N LEU A 88 -32.58 12.77 -17.13
CA LEU A 88 -32.69 13.71 -16.00
C LEU A 88 -31.52 14.70 -16.08
N ASP A 89 -31.79 15.87 -16.66
CA ASP A 89 -30.84 16.96 -16.79
C ASP A 89 -31.10 18.03 -15.72
N LEU A 90 -30.11 18.21 -14.84
CA LEU A 90 -30.08 19.22 -13.78
C LEU A 90 -28.76 20.02 -13.84
N ALA A 91 -28.10 20.05 -15.01
CA ALA A 91 -26.82 20.71 -15.17
C ALA A 91 -26.89 22.21 -14.80
N GLY A 92 -25.93 22.68 -14.03
CA GLY A 92 -25.86 24.06 -13.54
C GLY A 92 -26.98 24.48 -12.57
N GLY A 93 -27.87 23.55 -12.20
CA GLY A 93 -29.01 23.83 -11.33
C GLY A 93 -28.63 23.94 -9.85
N ALA A 94 -29.39 24.72 -9.09
CA ALA A 94 -29.31 24.77 -7.63
C ALA A 94 -30.52 24.06 -7.01
N ILE A 95 -30.29 22.85 -6.49
CA ILE A 95 -31.32 21.98 -5.92
C ILE A 95 -31.37 22.22 -4.41
N GLY A 96 -32.30 23.08 -4.01
CA GLY A 96 -32.60 23.36 -2.60
C GLY A 96 -33.30 22.22 -1.84
N PRO A 97 -34.31 21.54 -2.43
CA PRO A 97 -35.01 20.45 -1.76
C PRO A 97 -34.11 19.24 -1.47
N TYR A 98 -34.40 18.52 -0.38
CA TYR A 98 -33.75 17.24 -0.11
C TYR A 98 -34.18 16.18 -1.14
N VAL A 99 -33.22 15.43 -1.68
CA VAL A 99 -33.45 14.42 -2.72
C VAL A 99 -33.06 13.04 -2.22
N GLU A 100 -34.04 12.13 -2.19
CA GLU A 100 -33.87 10.73 -1.88
C GLU A 100 -34.60 9.83 -2.89
N MET A 101 -33.86 8.88 -3.45
CA MET A 101 -34.37 7.90 -4.39
C MET A 101 -33.99 6.51 -3.91
N ASN A 102 -34.97 5.65 -3.72
CA ASN A 102 -34.77 4.30 -3.22
C ASN A 102 -35.34 3.31 -4.25
N ARG A 103 -34.54 2.35 -4.70
CA ARG A 103 -34.98 1.34 -5.68
C ARG A 103 -35.65 1.96 -6.89
N CYS A 104 -35.05 3.01 -7.46
CA CYS A 104 -35.55 3.65 -8.67
C CYS A 104 -34.78 3.13 -9.90
N ARG A 105 -35.45 3.10 -11.05
CA ARG A 105 -34.88 2.65 -12.33
C ARG A 105 -34.89 3.80 -13.32
N PHE A 106 -33.74 4.16 -13.86
CA PHE A 106 -33.60 5.17 -14.90
C PHE A 106 -33.49 4.50 -16.27
N ASP A 107 -34.28 4.96 -17.24
CA ASP A 107 -34.18 4.48 -18.62
C ASP A 107 -32.99 5.10 -19.37
N GLN A 108 -32.62 6.33 -19.01
CA GLN A 108 -31.52 7.09 -19.64
C GLN A 108 -30.58 7.70 -18.59
N GLU A 109 -29.60 8.48 -19.04
CA GLU A 109 -28.54 9.00 -18.16
C GLU A 109 -29.01 10.14 -17.23
N ILE A 110 -28.27 10.32 -16.14
CA ILE A 110 -28.44 11.41 -15.19
C ILE A 110 -27.32 12.41 -15.42
N VAL A 111 -27.68 13.67 -15.68
CA VAL A 111 -26.77 14.75 -16.08
C VAL A 111 -26.81 15.83 -15.00
N LEU A 112 -25.78 15.86 -14.16
CA LEU A 112 -25.57 16.77 -13.04
C LEU A 112 -24.29 17.64 -13.12
N PRO A 113 -23.63 17.90 -14.28
CA PRO A 113 -22.49 18.79 -14.29
C PRO A 113 -22.78 20.15 -13.65
N GLU A 114 -21.90 20.62 -12.78
CA GLU A 114 -22.01 21.94 -12.10
C GLU A 114 -23.31 22.12 -11.29
N ALA A 115 -24.03 21.04 -10.99
CA ALA A 115 -25.20 21.12 -10.13
C ALA A 115 -24.80 21.33 -8.66
N HIS A 116 -25.66 22.00 -7.90
CA HIS A 116 -25.50 22.22 -6.47
C HIS A 116 -26.62 21.53 -5.70
N PHE A 117 -26.29 20.65 -4.76
CA PHE A 117 -27.25 19.97 -3.90
C PHE A 117 -26.97 20.26 -2.42
N GLY A 118 -28.02 20.24 -1.60
CA GLY A 118 -27.86 20.01 -0.16
C GLY A 118 -27.28 18.61 0.09
N THR A 119 -28.08 17.58 -0.11
CA THR A 119 -27.68 16.17 -0.04
C THR A 119 -28.37 15.40 -1.16
N LEU A 120 -27.65 14.50 -1.82
CA LEU A 120 -28.20 13.62 -2.85
C LEU A 120 -28.07 12.17 -2.40
N ARG A 121 -29.21 11.51 -2.17
CA ARG A 121 -29.26 10.11 -1.74
C ARG A 121 -29.94 9.24 -2.78
N MET A 122 -29.20 8.31 -3.35
CA MET A 122 -29.69 7.27 -4.24
C MET A 122 -29.29 5.90 -3.70
N VAL A 123 -30.25 5.08 -3.34
CA VAL A 123 -30.01 3.77 -2.71
C VAL A 123 -30.60 2.69 -3.59
N GLU A 124 -29.81 1.67 -3.91
CA GLU A 124 -30.26 0.52 -4.73
C GLU A 124 -30.89 0.94 -6.07
N CYS A 125 -30.38 1.99 -6.71
CA CYS A 125 -30.92 2.48 -7.98
C CYS A 125 -30.21 1.85 -9.20
N ALA A 126 -30.96 1.59 -10.27
CA ALA A 126 -30.43 1.18 -11.56
C ALA A 126 -30.22 2.42 -12.44
N ILE A 127 -28.97 2.75 -12.73
CA ILE A 127 -28.57 4.00 -13.38
C ILE A 127 -27.78 3.65 -14.65
N PRO A 128 -28.26 4.01 -15.85
CA PRO A 128 -27.51 3.75 -17.08
C PRO A 128 -26.15 4.47 -17.10
N ARG A 129 -26.11 5.72 -16.65
CA ARG A 129 -24.89 6.54 -16.56
C ARG A 129 -25.10 7.73 -15.62
N LEU A 130 -24.07 8.07 -14.85
CA LEU A 130 -24.07 9.25 -13.97
C LEU A 130 -22.94 10.21 -14.38
N GLU A 131 -23.32 11.35 -14.97
CA GLU A 131 -22.40 12.45 -15.26
C GLU A 131 -22.58 13.54 -14.21
N ALA A 132 -21.59 13.72 -13.33
CA ALA A 132 -21.64 14.64 -12.20
C ALA A 132 -20.29 15.38 -12.06
N ALA A 133 -19.71 15.80 -13.19
CA ALA A 133 -18.48 16.59 -13.20
C ALA A 133 -18.72 17.95 -12.54
N ARG A 134 -17.83 18.38 -11.63
CA ARG A 134 -17.99 19.62 -10.85
C ARG A 134 -19.29 19.70 -10.03
N LEU A 135 -19.91 18.57 -9.73
CA LEU A 135 -21.03 18.51 -8.78
C LEU A 135 -20.58 19.06 -7.42
N HIS A 136 -21.40 19.89 -6.80
CA HIS A 136 -21.18 20.38 -5.45
C HIS A 136 -22.30 19.88 -4.53
N THR A 137 -21.96 19.25 -3.41
CA THR A 137 -22.92 18.90 -2.36
C THR A 137 -22.51 19.58 -1.05
N GLN A 138 -23.46 20.20 -0.35
CA GLN A 138 -23.20 20.78 0.98
C GLN A 138 -23.04 19.68 2.04
N GLY A 139 -23.84 18.63 1.94
CA GLY A 139 -23.77 17.40 2.72
C GLY A 139 -23.36 16.22 1.84
N ASP A 140 -23.94 15.06 2.10
CA ASP A 140 -23.43 13.81 1.54
C ASP A 140 -23.84 13.56 0.08
N LEU A 141 -23.02 12.76 -0.60
CA LEU A 141 -23.41 12.06 -1.83
C LEU A 141 -23.46 10.56 -1.55
N HIS A 142 -24.67 10.00 -1.52
CA HIS A 142 -24.89 8.59 -1.21
C HIS A 142 -25.37 7.84 -2.45
N LEU A 143 -24.58 6.87 -2.91
CA LEU A 143 -24.92 5.95 -4.00
C LEU A 143 -24.81 4.45 -3.60
N PRO A 144 -25.13 4.03 -2.37
CA PRO A 144 -24.88 2.66 -1.95
C PRO A 144 -25.76 1.66 -2.71
N ARG A 145 -25.17 0.51 -3.05
CA ARG A 145 -25.84 -0.62 -3.72
C ARG A 145 -26.45 -0.29 -5.09
N CYS A 146 -26.11 0.86 -5.68
CA CYS A 146 -26.54 1.20 -7.03
C CYS A 146 -25.81 0.32 -8.07
N ARG A 147 -26.42 0.15 -9.24
CA ARG A 147 -25.78 -0.48 -10.41
C ARG A 147 -25.68 0.55 -11.53
N VAL A 148 -24.46 0.80 -12.01
CA VAL A 148 -24.19 1.81 -13.05
C VAL A 148 -23.56 1.18 -14.29
N GLU A 149 -24.26 1.21 -15.42
CA GLU A 149 -23.86 0.44 -16.62
C GLU A 149 -22.73 1.10 -17.44
N ARG A 150 -22.68 2.42 -17.52
CA ARG A 150 -21.76 3.16 -18.41
C ARG A 150 -20.90 4.17 -17.67
N GLY A 151 -20.48 3.77 -16.47
CA GLY A 151 -19.56 4.51 -15.61
C GLY A 151 -20.16 5.72 -14.90
N ILE A 152 -19.38 6.22 -13.93
CA ILE A 152 -19.66 7.41 -13.12
C ILE A 152 -18.56 8.43 -13.37
N ARG A 153 -18.93 9.69 -13.59
CA ARG A 153 -17.99 10.80 -13.68
C ARG A 153 -18.23 11.81 -12.57
N LEU A 154 -17.24 12.00 -11.72
CA LEU A 154 -17.17 12.93 -10.58
C LEU A 154 -15.92 13.83 -10.69
N THR A 155 -15.46 14.09 -11.91
CA THR A 155 -14.27 14.93 -12.15
C THR A 155 -14.46 16.31 -11.53
N ASP A 156 -13.52 16.75 -10.70
CA ASP A 156 -13.53 18.04 -9.99
C ASP A 156 -14.79 18.27 -9.11
N ALA A 157 -15.50 17.21 -8.73
CA ALA A 157 -16.63 17.32 -7.81
C ALA A 157 -16.17 17.68 -6.38
N GLN A 158 -17.05 18.33 -5.63
CA GLN A 158 -16.82 18.76 -4.25
C GLN A 158 -17.93 18.25 -3.35
N ILE A 159 -17.60 17.37 -2.42
CA ILE A 159 -18.52 16.76 -1.48
C ILE A 159 -18.28 17.35 -0.10
N GLY A 160 -19.28 18.06 0.44
CA GLY A 160 -19.16 18.84 1.66
C GLY A 160 -19.05 18.03 2.95
N THR A 161 -19.45 16.76 2.92
CA THR A 161 -19.27 15.79 4.01
C THR A 161 -18.75 14.47 3.45
N ASP A 162 -19.55 13.40 3.41
CA ASP A 162 -19.11 12.04 3.03
C ASP A 162 -19.54 11.66 1.60
N LEU A 163 -18.66 10.91 0.92
CA LEU A 163 -18.99 10.20 -0.31
C LEU A 163 -19.17 8.72 0.00
N LEU A 164 -20.42 8.24 0.01
CA LEU A 164 -20.76 6.86 0.33
C LEU A 164 -21.19 6.09 -0.93
N ILE A 165 -20.32 5.22 -1.42
CA ILE A 165 -20.57 4.36 -2.59
C ILE A 165 -20.45 2.87 -2.25
N ASN A 166 -20.73 2.51 -0.99
CA ASN A 166 -20.62 1.14 -0.50
C ASN A 166 -21.46 0.16 -1.33
N GLN A 167 -20.88 -0.98 -1.69
CA GLN A 167 -21.51 -2.06 -2.45
C GLN A 167 -22.03 -1.65 -3.84
N ILE A 168 -21.57 -0.52 -4.38
CA ILE A 168 -21.92 -0.12 -5.74
C ILE A 168 -21.27 -1.07 -6.77
N GLN A 169 -21.99 -1.35 -7.85
CA GLN A 169 -21.45 -2.06 -9.02
C GLN A 169 -21.38 -1.10 -10.20
N VAL A 170 -20.21 -0.97 -10.82
CA VAL A 170 -19.99 0.00 -11.90
C VAL A 170 -19.28 -0.66 -13.07
N TRP A 171 -19.95 -0.66 -14.22
CA TRP A 171 -19.40 -1.08 -15.50
C TRP A 171 -18.72 0.07 -16.23
N PRO A 172 -17.76 -0.23 -17.13
CA PRO A 172 -16.90 0.80 -17.70
C PRO A 172 -17.63 1.61 -18.79
N ASP A 173 -17.22 2.86 -18.93
CA ASP A 173 -17.54 3.66 -20.11
C ASP A 173 -16.85 3.11 -21.38
N ARG A 174 -17.11 3.74 -22.53
CA ARG A 174 -16.46 3.38 -23.82
C ARG A 174 -14.94 3.48 -23.81
N ARG A 175 -14.33 4.11 -22.79
CA ARG A 175 -12.88 4.30 -22.62
C ARG A 175 -12.28 3.37 -21.56
N GLY A 176 -13.06 2.42 -21.03
CA GLY A 176 -12.61 1.45 -20.03
C GLY A 176 -12.59 1.98 -18.59
N ARG A 177 -13.26 3.10 -18.29
CA ARG A 177 -13.28 3.71 -16.95
C ARG A 177 -14.61 3.44 -16.25
N ALA A 178 -14.55 2.86 -15.06
CA ALA A 178 -15.74 2.64 -14.25
C ALA A 178 -16.09 3.92 -13.48
N ILE A 179 -15.15 4.48 -12.71
CA ILE A 179 -15.37 5.70 -11.92
C ILE A 179 -14.23 6.67 -12.20
N THR A 180 -14.57 7.85 -12.72
CA THR A 180 -13.60 8.94 -12.96
C THR A 180 -13.83 10.05 -11.96
N ALA A 181 -13.00 10.12 -10.92
CA ALA A 181 -13.06 11.09 -9.83
C ALA A 181 -11.73 11.86 -9.70
N ASP A 182 -11.13 12.20 -10.84
CA ASP A 182 -9.94 13.05 -10.90
C ASP A 182 -10.26 14.44 -10.34
N GLY A 183 -9.42 14.97 -9.45
CA GLY A 183 -9.62 16.27 -8.80
C GLY A 183 -10.75 16.30 -7.76
N LEU A 184 -11.37 15.15 -7.44
CA LEU A 184 -12.43 15.06 -6.42
C LEU A 184 -11.95 15.58 -5.06
N VAL A 185 -12.77 16.39 -4.41
CA VAL A 185 -12.56 16.81 -3.02
C VAL A 185 -13.71 16.28 -2.16
N VAL A 186 -13.39 15.51 -1.13
CA VAL A 186 -14.33 15.04 -0.10
C VAL A 186 -13.89 15.63 1.22
N ALA A 187 -14.78 16.38 1.88
CA ALA A 187 -14.45 17.07 3.12
C ALA A 187 -14.20 16.11 4.28
N GLN A 188 -14.89 14.97 4.31
CA GLN A 188 -14.76 13.95 5.35
C GLN A 188 -14.32 12.60 4.75
N ASP A 189 -15.13 11.54 4.84
CA ASP A 189 -14.76 10.19 4.45
C ASP A 189 -15.23 9.84 3.02
N LEU A 190 -14.37 9.11 2.29
CA LEU A 190 -14.76 8.41 1.07
C LEU A 190 -14.90 6.92 1.40
N GLN A 191 -16.14 6.46 1.50
CA GLN A 191 -16.46 5.06 1.79
C GLN A 191 -16.88 4.33 0.51
N ALA A 192 -15.99 3.49 0.03
CA ALA A 192 -16.14 2.65 -1.14
C ALA A 192 -15.89 1.19 -0.75
N GLU A 193 -16.57 0.71 0.29
CA GLU A 193 -16.43 -0.66 0.77
C GLU A 193 -17.26 -1.63 -0.06
N LEU A 194 -16.70 -2.82 -0.30
CA LEU A 194 -17.34 -3.93 -1.01
C LEU A 194 -17.79 -3.55 -2.43
N ILE A 195 -17.16 -2.57 -3.07
CA ILE A 195 -17.54 -2.13 -4.42
C ILE A 195 -17.04 -3.12 -5.47
N GLU A 196 -17.72 -3.16 -6.61
CA GLU A 196 -17.29 -3.92 -7.79
C GLU A 196 -17.16 -2.97 -8.98
N ALA A 197 -15.92 -2.63 -9.34
CA ALA A 197 -15.61 -1.76 -10.47
C ALA A 197 -15.04 -2.58 -11.63
N HIS A 198 -15.74 -2.63 -12.76
CA HIS A 198 -15.33 -3.33 -13.98
C HIS A 198 -14.61 -2.42 -14.97
N GLY A 199 -13.75 -1.54 -14.46
CA GLY A 199 -12.90 -0.66 -15.24
C GLY A 199 -11.96 0.12 -14.34
N GLU A 200 -11.23 1.08 -14.90
CA GLU A 200 -10.36 1.95 -14.10
C GLU A 200 -11.18 2.77 -13.09
N LEU A 201 -10.78 2.68 -11.81
CA LEU A 201 -11.13 3.65 -10.77
C LEU A 201 -10.03 4.71 -10.74
N SER A 202 -10.34 5.93 -11.19
CA SER A 202 -9.39 7.04 -11.25
C SER A 202 -9.68 8.06 -10.15
N LEU A 203 -8.68 8.36 -9.33
CA LEU A 203 -8.70 9.32 -8.21
C LEU A 203 -7.48 10.25 -8.30
N ARG A 204 -7.11 10.66 -9.52
CA ARG A 204 -5.90 11.47 -9.74
C ARG A 204 -6.04 12.83 -9.06
N GLY A 205 -5.09 13.16 -8.18
CA GLY A 205 -5.10 14.42 -7.46
C GLY A 205 -6.30 14.63 -6.52
N ALA A 206 -7.04 13.56 -6.22
CA ALA A 206 -8.17 13.64 -5.30
C ALA A 206 -7.70 13.93 -3.87
N LYS A 207 -8.55 14.59 -3.09
CA LYS A 207 -8.32 14.96 -1.69
C LYS A 207 -9.45 14.45 -0.82
N VAL A 208 -9.12 13.70 0.22
CA VAL A 208 -10.06 13.15 1.19
C VAL A 208 -9.69 13.66 2.57
N GLY A 209 -10.60 14.43 3.19
CA GLY A 209 -10.34 15.16 4.43
C GLY A 209 -10.25 14.30 5.68
N VAL A 210 -10.69 13.04 5.63
CA VAL A 210 -10.53 12.07 6.72
C VAL A 210 -9.92 10.77 6.18
N SER A 211 -10.70 9.75 5.84
CA SER A 211 -10.19 8.45 5.40
C SER A 211 -10.78 7.99 4.06
N LEU A 212 -10.01 7.20 3.33
CA LEU A 212 -10.46 6.50 2.13
C LEU A 212 -10.55 5.00 2.43
N SER A 213 -11.77 4.46 2.39
CA SER A 213 -12.03 3.04 2.64
C SER A 213 -12.42 2.30 1.36
N LEU A 214 -11.64 1.30 0.97
CA LEU A 214 -11.89 0.42 -0.19
C LEU A 214 -12.01 -1.05 0.24
N ARG A 215 -12.44 -1.31 1.48
CA ARG A 215 -12.36 -2.64 2.09
C ARG A 215 -13.19 -3.70 1.39
N GLY A 216 -12.62 -4.87 1.17
CA GLY A 216 -13.28 -6.01 0.51
C GLY A 216 -13.77 -5.73 -0.93
N SER A 217 -13.28 -4.67 -1.56
CA SER A 217 -13.66 -4.26 -2.91
C SER A 217 -12.95 -5.07 -3.98
N VAL A 218 -13.59 -5.19 -5.14
CA VAL A 218 -13.07 -5.87 -6.33
C VAL A 218 -12.93 -4.83 -7.43
N LEU A 219 -11.68 -4.52 -7.78
CA LEU A 219 -11.34 -3.56 -8.83
C LEU A 219 -10.77 -4.34 -10.01
N ARG A 220 -11.41 -4.24 -11.19
CA ARG A 220 -10.99 -4.94 -12.40
C ARG A 220 -10.69 -3.94 -13.50
N GLY A 221 -9.40 -3.76 -13.80
CA GLY A 221 -8.98 -2.97 -14.94
C GLY A 221 -9.54 -3.52 -16.25
N ALA A 222 -10.02 -2.63 -17.12
CA ALA A 222 -10.51 -2.97 -18.45
C ALA A 222 -9.58 -2.38 -19.52
N GLN A 223 -9.49 -3.00 -20.70
CA GLN A 223 -8.81 -2.43 -21.88
C GLN A 223 -7.37 -1.93 -21.62
N GLN A 224 -6.53 -2.74 -20.95
CA GLN A 224 -5.13 -2.37 -20.57
C GLN A 224 -5.01 -1.17 -19.62
N ARG A 225 -6.11 -0.78 -18.97
CA ARG A 225 -6.09 0.23 -17.90
C ARG A 225 -5.71 -0.40 -16.57
N ARG A 226 -5.30 0.46 -15.65
CA ARG A 226 -5.08 0.10 -14.24
C ARG A 226 -6.41 -0.20 -13.57
N ALA A 227 -6.40 -1.04 -12.54
CA ALA A 227 -7.55 -1.24 -11.67
C ALA A 227 -7.81 0.03 -10.83
N LEU A 228 -6.74 0.58 -10.24
CA LEU A 228 -6.75 1.80 -9.45
C LEU A 228 -5.67 2.77 -9.93
N ASN A 229 -6.07 3.99 -10.28
CA ASN A 229 -5.18 5.06 -10.74
C ASN A 229 -5.35 6.31 -9.88
N ALA A 230 -4.55 6.44 -8.83
CA ALA A 230 -4.66 7.51 -7.84
C ALA A 230 -3.30 8.20 -7.57
N PRO A 231 -2.59 8.71 -8.60
CA PRO A 231 -1.39 9.49 -8.36
C PRO A 231 -1.76 10.85 -7.74
N GLN A 232 -0.91 11.35 -6.85
CA GLN A 232 -1.11 12.59 -6.08
C GLN A 232 -2.36 12.59 -5.19
N LEU A 233 -2.85 11.40 -4.82
CA LEU A 233 -3.94 11.25 -3.85
C LEU A 233 -3.49 11.75 -2.47
N THR A 234 -4.29 12.63 -1.87
CA THR A 234 -4.07 13.08 -0.49
C THR A 234 -5.21 12.56 0.39
N VAL A 235 -4.87 11.86 1.45
CA VAL A 235 -5.81 11.40 2.49
C VAL A 235 -5.27 11.89 3.83
N GLU A 236 -6.03 12.71 4.53
CA GLU A 236 -5.59 13.32 5.79
C GLU A 236 -5.31 12.29 6.89
N ARG A 237 -5.97 11.13 6.84
CA ARG A 237 -5.73 10.02 7.77
C ARG A 237 -5.25 8.77 7.06
N SER A 238 -6.13 7.79 6.86
CA SER A 238 -5.74 6.44 6.44
C SER A 238 -6.39 6.05 5.11
N LEU A 239 -5.60 5.35 4.29
CA LEU A 239 -6.07 4.58 3.16
C LEU A 239 -6.24 3.11 3.57
N TYR A 240 -7.46 2.60 3.54
CA TYR A 240 -7.78 1.20 3.81
C TYR A 240 -8.03 0.44 2.51
N LEU A 241 -7.05 -0.36 2.09
CA LEU A 241 -7.13 -1.34 1.02
C LEU A 241 -6.98 -2.75 1.62
N ASN A 242 -7.76 -3.03 2.66
CA ASN A 242 -7.68 -4.28 3.42
C ASN A 242 -8.98 -5.09 3.37
N ALA A 243 -8.96 -6.31 3.90
CA ALA A 243 -10.16 -7.16 3.88
C ALA A 243 -11.33 -6.55 4.68
N ALA A 244 -12.54 -6.79 4.19
CA ALA A 244 -13.78 -6.55 4.93
C ALA A 244 -14.24 -7.85 5.61
N TRP A 245 -14.84 -7.72 6.79
CA TRP A 245 -15.55 -8.81 7.47
C TRP A 245 -17.02 -8.73 7.07
N VAL A 246 -17.51 -9.75 6.38
CA VAL A 246 -18.90 -9.84 5.91
C VAL A 246 -19.66 -10.80 6.82
N TYR A 247 -20.80 -10.34 7.34
CA TYR A 247 -21.71 -11.13 8.19
C TYR A 247 -22.92 -11.57 7.36
N GLU A 248 -23.15 -12.88 7.23
CA GLU A 248 -24.29 -13.42 6.46
C GLU A 248 -25.64 -13.33 7.23
N GLY A 249 -25.67 -12.87 8.49
CA GLY A 249 -26.78 -13.16 9.41
C GLY A 249 -27.51 -12.03 10.17
N SER A 250 -27.08 -10.76 10.16
CA SER A 250 -27.79 -9.74 10.96
C SER A 250 -27.64 -8.32 10.43
N GLY A 251 -28.43 -7.98 9.42
CA GLY A 251 -28.39 -6.65 8.83
C GLY A 251 -29.75 -6.03 8.61
N ASN A 252 -30.01 -4.88 9.23
CA ASN A 252 -31.19 -4.09 8.96
C ASN A 252 -31.10 -3.59 7.50
N ALA A 253 -32.08 -3.91 6.64
CA ALA A 253 -32.05 -3.56 5.21
C ALA A 253 -31.91 -2.04 4.94
N THR A 254 -32.14 -1.22 5.96
CA THR A 254 -32.04 0.25 5.94
C THR A 254 -30.68 0.79 6.42
N ALA A 255 -29.84 -0.01 7.07
CA ALA A 255 -28.50 0.41 7.48
C ALA A 255 -27.55 0.47 6.27
N THR A 256 -26.57 1.37 6.30
CA THR A 256 -25.48 1.41 5.32
C THR A 256 -24.15 1.28 6.06
N PRO A 257 -23.43 0.15 5.90
CA PRO A 257 -23.86 -1.06 5.18
C PRO A 257 -24.95 -1.83 5.94
N PRO A 258 -25.77 -2.65 5.24
CA PRO A 258 -26.88 -3.38 5.84
C PRO A 258 -26.47 -4.20 7.06
N TYR A 259 -25.24 -4.75 7.06
CA TYR A 259 -24.74 -5.68 8.06
C TYR A 259 -23.85 -5.05 9.14
N GLY A 260 -23.65 -3.72 9.11
CA GLY A 260 -22.66 -3.05 9.96
C GLY A 260 -21.22 -3.45 9.61
N ILE A 261 -20.30 -2.50 9.66
CA ILE A 261 -18.86 -2.80 9.50
C ILE A 261 -18.34 -3.14 10.89
N GLY A 262 -18.35 -4.42 11.25
CA GLY A 262 -17.64 -4.86 12.45
C GLY A 262 -16.13 -4.81 12.20
N TYR A 263 -15.43 -3.89 12.87
CA TYR A 263 -13.95 -3.82 12.82
C TYR A 263 -13.29 -5.01 13.54
N THR A 264 -14.06 -5.70 14.38
CA THR A 264 -13.64 -6.89 15.14
C THR A 264 -14.40 -8.10 14.62
N PRO A 265 -13.73 -9.23 14.30
CA PRO A 265 -14.41 -10.42 13.82
C PRO A 265 -15.36 -10.96 14.90
N MET A 266 -16.67 -10.90 14.63
CA MET A 266 -17.65 -11.70 15.38
C MET A 266 -17.73 -13.11 14.80
N SER A 267 -18.10 -14.09 15.63
CA SER A 267 -18.24 -15.49 15.21
C SER A 267 -19.13 -15.61 13.96
N GLY A 268 -18.65 -16.32 12.93
CA GLY A 268 -19.37 -16.49 11.65
C GLY A 268 -19.05 -15.45 10.56
N ALA A 269 -18.16 -14.48 10.80
CA ALA A 269 -17.73 -13.53 9.77
C ALA A 269 -16.90 -14.20 8.66
N ARG A 270 -17.29 -14.00 7.40
CA ARG A 270 -16.46 -14.36 6.25
C ARG A 270 -15.58 -13.18 5.87
N ARG A 271 -14.27 -13.42 5.77
CA ARG A 271 -13.32 -12.44 5.27
C ARG A 271 -13.45 -12.31 3.74
N LYS A 272 -13.73 -11.11 3.24
CA LYS A 272 -13.64 -10.77 1.81
C LYS A 272 -12.39 -9.90 1.60
N PRO A 273 -11.32 -10.41 0.97
CA PRO A 273 -10.14 -9.60 0.68
C PRO A 273 -10.45 -8.52 -0.36
N VAL A 274 -9.59 -7.49 -0.42
CA VAL A 274 -9.57 -6.59 -1.59
C VAL A 274 -8.89 -7.31 -2.73
N GLU A 275 -9.50 -7.29 -3.91
CA GLU A 275 -8.91 -7.85 -5.12
C GLU A 275 -8.73 -6.75 -6.17
N CYS A 276 -7.48 -6.52 -6.56
CA CYS A 276 -7.14 -5.62 -7.65
C CYS A 276 -6.63 -6.45 -8.84
N HIS A 277 -7.45 -6.57 -9.89
CA HIS A 277 -7.12 -7.23 -11.15
C HIS A 277 -6.62 -6.17 -12.12
N GLY A 278 -5.30 -6.08 -12.28
CA GLY A 278 -4.64 -5.03 -13.06
C GLY A 278 -3.74 -4.12 -12.21
N GLY A 279 -2.99 -3.24 -12.87
CA GLY A 279 -2.03 -2.35 -12.18
C GLY A 279 -2.69 -1.42 -11.15
N VAL A 280 -1.96 -1.08 -10.08
CA VAL A 280 -2.38 -0.13 -9.03
C VAL A 280 -1.37 1.00 -8.94
N ARG A 281 -1.83 2.26 -8.91
CA ARG A 281 -0.94 3.43 -8.85
C ARG A 281 -1.36 4.38 -7.75
N LEU A 282 -0.44 4.64 -6.81
CA LEU A 282 -0.59 5.56 -5.69
C LEU A 282 0.60 6.55 -5.62
N ASP A 283 1.29 6.76 -6.74
CA ASP A 283 2.50 7.59 -6.81
C ASP A 283 2.26 9.00 -6.28
N ASP A 284 3.25 9.57 -5.60
CA ASP A 284 3.20 10.93 -5.03
C ASP A 284 2.05 11.15 -4.03
N GLY A 285 1.46 10.05 -3.51
CA GLY A 285 0.39 10.11 -2.53
C GLY A 285 0.87 10.54 -1.14
N ARG A 286 -0.02 11.18 -0.39
CA ARG A 286 0.22 11.63 0.98
C ARG A 286 -0.87 11.08 1.89
N PHE A 287 -0.46 10.39 2.95
CA PHE A 287 -1.34 9.74 3.91
C PHE A 287 -0.92 10.17 5.31
N GLY A 288 -1.84 10.74 6.09
CA GLY A 288 -1.49 11.33 7.38
C GLY A 288 -1.30 10.33 8.52
N ASP A 289 -1.92 9.15 8.44
CA ASP A 289 -1.83 8.09 9.45
C ASP A 289 -1.20 6.82 8.86
N ALA A 290 -1.89 6.17 7.91
CA ALA A 290 -1.47 4.86 7.40
C ALA A 290 -1.92 4.54 5.97
N VAL A 291 -1.15 3.69 5.29
CA VAL A 291 -1.58 2.93 4.11
C VAL A 291 -1.67 1.46 4.51
N ASP A 292 -2.90 0.94 4.57
CA ASP A 292 -3.19 -0.42 5.00
C ASP A 292 -3.54 -1.34 3.82
N LEU A 293 -2.64 -2.27 3.50
CA LEU A 293 -2.81 -3.28 2.43
C LEU A 293 -2.99 -4.70 3.00
N HIS A 294 -3.50 -4.80 4.23
CA HIS A 294 -3.65 -6.08 4.91
C HIS A 294 -4.63 -7.02 4.20
N TYR A 295 -4.19 -8.24 3.89
CA TYR A 295 -4.94 -9.21 3.08
C TYR A 295 -5.36 -8.70 1.69
N ALA A 296 -4.72 -7.65 1.16
CA ALA A 296 -4.92 -7.25 -0.23
C ALA A 296 -4.37 -8.34 -1.16
N ARG A 297 -5.11 -8.61 -2.25
CA ARG A 297 -4.69 -9.49 -3.33
C ARG A 297 -4.52 -8.69 -4.61
N PHE A 298 -3.31 -8.67 -5.15
CA PHE A 298 -2.98 -8.02 -6.41
C PHE A 298 -2.79 -9.09 -7.48
N VAL A 299 -3.72 -9.15 -8.43
CA VAL A 299 -3.65 -10.03 -9.60
C VAL A 299 -3.13 -9.19 -10.77
N LEU A 300 -1.83 -9.25 -10.99
CA LEU A 300 -1.13 -8.48 -12.01
C LEU A 300 -0.81 -9.35 -13.22
N ASN A 301 -0.71 -8.75 -14.40
CA ASN A 301 -0.27 -9.40 -15.61
C ASN A 301 1.17 -8.99 -15.96
N GLY A 302 2.09 -9.94 -15.92
CA GLY A 302 3.51 -9.70 -16.22
C GLY A 302 3.77 -9.26 -17.67
N ALA A 303 3.00 -9.77 -18.64
CA ALA A 303 3.14 -9.42 -20.05
C ALA A 303 2.78 -7.95 -20.32
N LEU A 304 1.84 -7.40 -19.55
CA LEU A 304 1.44 -5.98 -19.61
C LEU A 304 2.32 -5.07 -18.73
N ARG A 305 3.35 -5.62 -18.07
CA ARG A 305 4.23 -4.91 -17.12
C ARG A 305 3.44 -4.17 -16.03
N GLU A 306 2.35 -4.78 -15.57
CA GLU A 306 1.55 -4.20 -14.51
C GLU A 306 2.32 -4.18 -13.19
N GLU A 307 2.06 -3.13 -12.41
CA GLU A 307 2.76 -2.90 -11.16
C GLU A 307 1.83 -2.29 -10.11
N VAL A 308 2.11 -2.61 -8.84
CA VAL A 308 1.66 -1.86 -7.67
C VAL A 308 2.71 -0.80 -7.39
N SER A 309 2.40 0.43 -7.78
CA SER A 309 3.32 1.57 -7.71
C SER A 309 2.95 2.48 -6.55
N LEU A 310 3.88 2.59 -5.60
CA LEU A 310 3.84 3.40 -4.39
C LEU A 310 5.03 4.40 -4.41
N ARG A 311 5.36 4.94 -5.59
CA ARG A 311 6.56 5.79 -5.74
C ARG A 311 6.36 7.10 -4.99
N ARG A 312 7.37 7.53 -4.24
CA ARG A 312 7.37 8.83 -3.55
C ARG A 312 6.16 9.09 -2.65
N ILE A 313 5.52 8.02 -2.16
CA ILE A 313 4.48 8.19 -1.14
C ILE A 313 5.10 8.70 0.16
N VAL A 314 4.31 9.42 0.94
CA VAL A 314 4.65 9.82 2.30
C VAL A 314 3.56 9.34 3.23
N THR A 315 3.92 8.49 4.19
CA THR A 315 2.99 7.96 5.20
C THR A 315 3.74 7.64 6.50
N PRO A 316 3.17 7.89 7.69
CA PRO A 316 3.77 7.38 8.92
C PRO A 316 3.82 5.86 8.93
N GLU A 317 2.75 5.18 8.53
CA GLU A 317 2.70 3.73 8.56
C GLU A 317 2.38 3.13 7.19
N LEU A 318 3.11 2.08 6.81
CA LEU A 318 2.78 1.24 5.65
C LEU A 318 2.63 -0.21 6.11
N ARG A 319 1.42 -0.76 5.98
CA ARG A 319 1.15 -2.18 6.23
C ARG A 319 1.17 -2.94 4.92
N PHE A 320 2.23 -3.71 4.69
CA PHE A 320 2.41 -4.56 3.51
C PHE A 320 2.39 -6.04 3.91
N ASN A 321 1.19 -6.52 4.25
CA ASN A 321 0.92 -7.87 4.74
C ASN A 321 -0.28 -8.50 4.01
N GLY A 322 -0.29 -8.30 2.68
CA GLY A 322 -1.22 -8.91 1.73
C GLY A 322 -0.73 -10.25 1.18
N GLU A 323 -1.44 -10.79 0.20
CA GLU A 323 -0.99 -11.96 -0.55
C GLU A 323 0.13 -11.55 -1.51
N PRO A 324 1.19 -12.38 -1.68
CA PRO A 324 2.27 -12.07 -2.60
C PRO A 324 1.73 -12.01 -4.03
N PRO A 325 2.06 -10.97 -4.81
CA PRO A 325 1.72 -10.95 -6.23
C PRO A 325 2.52 -12.02 -6.96
N GLU A 326 1.84 -12.91 -7.68
CA GLU A 326 2.45 -14.02 -8.44
C GLU A 326 3.23 -13.51 -9.66
N GLU A 327 2.73 -12.44 -10.29
CA GLU A 327 3.32 -11.76 -11.44
C GLU A 327 3.39 -10.25 -11.21
N GLY A 328 4.04 -9.53 -12.12
CA GLY A 328 4.15 -8.08 -12.08
C GLY A 328 5.22 -7.58 -11.11
N ARG A 329 5.13 -6.30 -10.72
CA ARG A 329 6.13 -5.66 -9.85
C ARG A 329 5.51 -4.83 -8.74
N VAL A 330 6.23 -4.69 -7.64
CA VAL A 330 5.98 -3.74 -6.56
C VAL A 330 7.06 -2.67 -6.60
N VAL A 331 6.67 -1.40 -6.66
CA VAL A 331 7.60 -0.27 -6.80
C VAL A 331 7.43 0.71 -5.65
N LEU A 332 8.47 0.86 -4.83
CA LEU A 332 8.55 1.74 -3.66
C LEU A 332 9.58 2.87 -3.84
N ASN A 333 9.96 3.17 -5.09
CA ASN A 333 11.04 4.11 -5.35
C ASN A 333 10.74 5.50 -4.78
N GLY A 334 11.66 6.01 -3.95
CA GLY A 334 11.55 7.31 -3.29
C GLY A 334 10.48 7.40 -2.20
N ALA A 335 9.81 6.30 -1.83
CA ALA A 335 8.80 6.31 -0.78
C ALA A 335 9.44 6.63 0.59
N LYS A 336 8.69 7.34 1.42
CA LYS A 336 9.08 7.72 2.78
C LYS A 336 8.04 7.20 3.76
N VAL A 337 8.46 6.26 4.58
CA VAL A 337 7.64 5.59 5.58
C VAL A 337 8.29 5.77 6.94
N VAL A 338 7.54 6.00 8.02
CA VAL A 338 8.14 5.97 9.36
C VAL A 338 8.24 4.52 9.82
N THR A 339 7.11 3.81 9.88
CA THR A 339 7.01 2.41 10.32
C THR A 339 6.54 1.52 9.18
N LEU A 340 7.37 0.55 8.80
CA LEU A 340 7.01 -0.51 7.86
C LEU A 340 6.57 -1.76 8.63
N ILE A 341 5.29 -2.10 8.50
CA ILE A 341 4.71 -3.34 9.03
C ILE A 341 4.54 -4.32 7.88
N ASP A 342 5.27 -5.43 7.90
CA ASP A 342 5.27 -6.33 6.75
C ASP A 342 5.46 -7.80 7.13
N LEU A 343 5.11 -8.66 6.19
CA LEU A 343 5.21 -10.12 6.34
C LEU A 343 6.19 -10.67 5.30
N SER A 344 7.03 -11.62 5.70
CA SER A 344 8.09 -12.20 4.86
C SER A 344 7.58 -12.86 3.58
N THR A 345 6.34 -13.37 3.60
CA THR A 345 5.69 -14.03 2.47
C THR A 345 4.84 -13.10 1.61
N SER A 346 4.72 -11.81 1.95
CA SER A 346 3.88 -10.87 1.18
C SER A 346 4.61 -10.20 0.02
N TRP A 347 5.94 -10.20 0.03
CA TRP A 347 6.75 -9.54 -0.99
C TRP A 347 6.90 -10.39 -2.26
N PRO A 348 7.03 -9.76 -3.44
CA PRO A 348 7.28 -10.49 -4.68
C PRO A 348 8.67 -11.16 -4.67
N GLY A 349 8.85 -12.14 -5.56
CA GLY A 349 10.12 -12.81 -5.78
C GLY A 349 11.22 -11.92 -6.39
N PRO A 350 12.41 -12.50 -6.67
CA PRO A 350 13.55 -11.79 -7.23
C PRO A 350 13.22 -11.00 -8.50
N GLY A 351 13.60 -9.71 -8.55
CA GLY A 351 13.32 -8.82 -9.69
C GLY A 351 11.90 -8.24 -9.73
N GLY A 352 10.99 -8.70 -8.86
CA GLY A 352 9.64 -8.17 -8.72
C GLY A 352 9.52 -6.95 -7.82
N LEU A 353 10.59 -6.55 -7.11
CA LEU A 353 10.61 -5.42 -6.19
C LEU A 353 11.58 -4.33 -6.68
N SER A 354 11.20 -3.06 -6.54
CA SER A 354 12.09 -1.92 -6.77
C SER A 354 11.95 -0.94 -5.61
N MET A 355 13.08 -0.63 -4.95
CA MET A 355 13.09 0.17 -3.71
C MET A 355 14.17 1.27 -3.69
N ASN A 356 14.56 1.78 -4.86
CA ASN A 356 15.58 2.83 -4.97
C ASN A 356 15.12 4.11 -4.26
N GLY A 357 15.91 4.66 -3.34
CA GLY A 357 15.50 5.80 -2.52
C GLY A 357 14.38 5.51 -1.52
N PHE A 358 14.02 4.25 -1.24
CA PHE A 358 13.01 3.91 -0.24
C PHE A 358 13.57 4.11 1.17
N VAL A 359 12.92 4.97 1.95
CA VAL A 359 13.29 5.31 3.32
C VAL A 359 12.23 4.79 4.29
N TYR A 360 12.69 4.04 5.30
CA TYR A 360 11.91 3.61 6.45
C TYR A 360 12.74 3.76 7.74
N GLU A 361 12.08 4.10 8.85
CA GLU A 361 12.75 4.34 10.15
C GLU A 361 12.63 3.14 11.09
N ASN A 362 11.44 2.52 11.15
CA ASN A 362 11.13 1.38 12.00
C ASN A 362 10.67 0.19 11.15
N LEU A 363 11.10 -1.01 11.56
CA LEU A 363 10.64 -2.29 11.02
C LEU A 363 9.87 -3.03 12.10
N VAL A 364 8.60 -3.36 11.82
CA VAL A 364 7.76 -4.14 12.73
C VAL A 364 7.23 -5.35 11.95
N PRO A 365 7.99 -6.47 11.92
CA PRO A 365 7.55 -7.65 11.18
C PRO A 365 6.26 -8.22 11.79
N TYR A 366 5.28 -8.48 10.92
CA TYR A 366 4.09 -9.22 11.29
C TYR A 366 4.42 -10.71 11.32
N GLY A 367 4.74 -11.24 12.50
CA GLY A 367 5.17 -12.64 12.67
C GLY A 367 6.68 -12.83 12.48
N HIS A 368 7.10 -14.08 12.20
CA HIS A 368 8.52 -14.41 12.12
C HIS A 368 9.15 -13.95 10.79
N PHE A 369 10.09 -13.00 10.88
CA PHE A 369 10.84 -12.50 9.72
C PHE A 369 12.36 -12.57 10.02
N PRO A 370 13.01 -13.71 9.75
CA PRO A 370 14.44 -13.88 10.05
C PRO A 370 15.31 -13.02 9.12
N LEU A 371 16.49 -12.62 9.63
CA LEU A 371 17.44 -11.79 8.90
C LEU A 371 17.84 -12.35 7.52
N ALA A 372 17.95 -13.68 7.40
CA ALA A 372 18.26 -14.32 6.12
C ALA A 372 17.22 -13.99 5.04
N ARG A 373 15.93 -14.06 5.37
CA ARG A 373 14.84 -13.66 4.47
C ARG A 373 14.84 -12.15 4.21
N ARG A 374 15.22 -11.32 5.19
CA ARG A 374 15.38 -9.87 4.98
C ARG A 374 16.47 -9.55 3.96
N LEU A 375 17.58 -10.29 4.00
CA LEU A 375 18.65 -10.16 3.01
C LEU A 375 18.22 -10.62 1.62
N GLU A 376 17.42 -11.68 1.53
CA GLU A 376 16.80 -12.10 0.27
C GLU A 376 15.85 -11.03 -0.27
N TRP A 377 15.04 -10.40 0.58
CA TRP A 377 14.17 -9.28 0.23
C TRP A 377 14.95 -8.09 -0.35
N VAL A 378 16.04 -7.67 0.32
CA VAL A 378 16.91 -6.60 -0.21
C VAL A 378 17.57 -7.03 -1.53
N ALA A 379 18.05 -8.27 -1.62
CA ALA A 379 18.68 -8.79 -2.84
C ALA A 379 17.69 -8.87 -4.02
N ALA A 380 16.44 -9.24 -3.75
CA ALA A 380 15.35 -9.28 -4.72
C ALA A 380 15.03 -7.88 -5.27
N ALA A 381 15.19 -6.85 -4.45
CA ALA A 381 14.98 -5.45 -4.83
C ALA A 381 16.15 -4.81 -5.60
N THR A 382 17.33 -5.44 -5.57
CA THR A 382 18.55 -4.98 -6.23
C THR A 382 19.07 -6.04 -7.21
N PRO A 383 18.46 -6.20 -8.41
CA PRO A 383 18.98 -7.07 -9.46
C PRO A 383 20.42 -6.68 -9.84
N GLU A 384 20.64 -5.37 -9.97
CA GLU A 384 21.97 -4.76 -10.06
C GLU A 384 22.42 -4.31 -8.66
N TYR A 385 23.73 -4.36 -8.40
CA TYR A 385 24.27 -4.00 -7.10
C TYR A 385 23.98 -2.52 -6.76
N ALA A 386 23.15 -2.29 -5.75
CA ALA A 386 22.91 -0.99 -5.16
C ALA A 386 23.25 -1.02 -3.65
N PRO A 387 24.14 -0.14 -3.16
CA PRO A 387 24.57 -0.16 -1.76
C PRO A 387 23.51 0.39 -0.78
N GLU A 388 22.65 1.30 -1.23
CA GLU A 388 21.74 2.08 -0.39
C GLU A 388 20.74 1.20 0.41
N PRO A 389 20.01 0.24 -0.19
CA PRO A 389 19.07 -0.61 0.56
C PRO A 389 19.71 -1.37 1.73
N TYR A 390 20.95 -1.84 1.55
CA TYR A 390 21.70 -2.52 2.62
C TYR A 390 22.11 -1.57 3.75
N GLU A 391 22.53 -0.36 3.43
CA GLU A 391 22.88 0.65 4.44
C GLU A 391 21.66 1.10 5.24
N ARG A 392 20.52 1.27 4.57
CA ARG A 392 19.25 1.60 5.21
C ARG A 392 18.84 0.52 6.20
N LEU A 393 18.80 -0.75 5.77
CA LEU A 393 18.47 -1.87 6.65
C LEU A 393 19.44 -1.96 7.85
N ALA A 394 20.74 -1.83 7.61
CA ALA A 394 21.73 -1.86 8.70
C ALA A 394 21.57 -0.70 9.68
N THR A 395 21.15 0.48 9.21
CA THR A 395 20.89 1.64 10.06
C THR A 395 19.68 1.39 10.94
N VAL A 396 18.58 0.92 10.37
CA VAL A 396 17.35 0.62 11.12
C VAL A 396 17.59 -0.45 12.20
N LEU A 397 18.30 -1.53 11.86
CA LEU A 397 18.67 -2.58 12.82
C LEU A 397 19.56 -2.05 13.95
N ARG A 398 20.46 -1.09 13.69
CA ARG A 398 21.25 -0.46 14.76
C ARG A 398 20.39 0.38 15.68
N THR A 399 19.51 1.19 15.11
CA THR A 399 18.60 2.06 15.88
C THR A 399 17.65 1.23 16.75
N SER A 400 17.24 0.02 16.30
CA SER A 400 16.45 -0.90 17.11
C SER A 400 17.24 -1.71 18.14
N GLY A 401 18.57 -1.56 18.21
CA GLY A 401 19.45 -2.29 19.13
C GLY A 401 19.99 -3.63 18.62
N GLU A 402 19.65 -4.05 17.41
CA GLU A 402 20.10 -5.28 16.75
C GLU A 402 21.45 -5.12 16.02
N ASP A 403 22.44 -4.73 16.82
CA ASP A 403 23.77 -4.33 16.38
C ASP A 403 24.55 -5.46 15.68
N ALA A 404 24.34 -6.71 16.11
CA ALA A 404 24.95 -7.90 15.52
C ALA A 404 24.41 -8.17 14.10
N ASP A 405 23.10 -8.03 13.92
CA ASP A 405 22.42 -8.27 12.64
C ASP A 405 22.76 -7.17 11.64
N ALA A 406 22.87 -5.92 12.08
CA ALA A 406 23.37 -4.83 11.26
C ALA A 406 24.78 -5.10 10.68
N ARG A 407 25.67 -5.75 11.43
CA ARG A 407 27.01 -6.15 10.92
C ARG A 407 26.89 -7.24 9.86
N VAL A 408 25.98 -8.20 10.04
CA VAL A 408 25.70 -9.25 9.05
C VAL A 408 25.16 -8.65 7.75
N VAL A 409 24.29 -7.63 7.83
CA VAL A 409 23.80 -6.90 6.65
C VAL A 409 24.93 -6.19 5.91
N LEU A 410 25.80 -5.48 6.62
CA LEU A 410 26.95 -4.82 5.99
C LEU A 410 27.97 -5.80 5.41
N LEU A 411 28.11 -6.98 6.01
CA LEU A 411 28.90 -8.07 5.43
C LEU A 411 28.27 -8.57 4.13
N ALA A 412 26.95 -8.77 4.10
CA ALA A 412 26.22 -9.15 2.88
C ALA A 412 26.38 -8.09 1.78
N LYS A 413 26.35 -6.80 2.14
CA LYS A 413 26.66 -5.69 1.23
C LYS A 413 28.04 -5.82 0.58
N GLN A 414 29.08 -6.15 1.36
CA GLN A 414 30.43 -6.34 0.83
C GLN A 414 30.54 -7.60 -0.06
N ARG A 415 29.83 -8.68 0.28
CA ARG A 415 29.78 -9.89 -0.54
C ARG A 415 29.17 -9.62 -1.92
N ARG A 416 28.09 -8.84 -2.00
CA ARG A 416 27.49 -8.43 -3.28
C ARG A 416 28.39 -7.46 -4.05
N ARG A 417 29.07 -6.52 -3.36
CA ARG A 417 30.08 -5.67 -4.00
C ARG A 417 31.21 -6.48 -4.63
N ARG A 418 31.63 -7.57 -4.00
CA ARG A 418 32.69 -8.45 -4.54
C ARG A 418 32.29 -9.04 -5.89
N GLU A 419 31.01 -9.31 -6.13
CA GLU A 419 30.53 -9.86 -7.41
C GLU A 419 30.79 -8.91 -8.59
N THR A 420 30.85 -7.60 -8.34
CA THR A 420 31.13 -6.56 -9.35
C THR A 420 32.62 -6.29 -9.58
N LEU A 421 33.53 -6.84 -8.75
CA LEU A 421 34.97 -6.60 -8.87
C LEU A 421 35.64 -7.47 -9.96
N PRO A 422 36.80 -7.03 -10.50
CA PRO A 422 37.68 -7.87 -11.32
C PRO A 422 38.15 -9.12 -10.57
N VAL A 423 38.62 -10.14 -11.30
CA VAL A 423 39.02 -11.46 -10.74
C VAL A 423 40.01 -11.34 -9.57
N ALA A 424 41.03 -10.48 -9.68
CA ALA A 424 41.98 -10.24 -8.59
C ALA A 424 41.31 -9.66 -7.33
N GLY A 425 40.38 -8.72 -7.50
CA GLY A 425 39.58 -8.16 -6.41
C GLY A 425 38.63 -9.19 -5.78
N LYS A 426 38.11 -10.14 -6.56
CA LYS A 426 37.31 -11.27 -6.07
C LYS A 426 38.15 -12.19 -5.18
N LEU A 427 39.33 -12.61 -5.64
CA LEU A 427 40.25 -13.46 -4.87
C LEU A 427 40.66 -12.81 -3.55
N TRP A 428 41.03 -11.53 -3.58
CA TRP A 428 41.32 -10.76 -2.38
C TRP A 428 40.12 -10.68 -1.43
N GLY A 429 38.92 -10.42 -1.96
CA GLY A 429 37.69 -10.41 -1.16
C GLY A 429 37.32 -11.78 -0.58
N TYR A 430 37.64 -12.89 -1.24
CA TYR A 430 37.47 -14.23 -0.68
C TYR A 430 38.44 -14.49 0.47
N LEU A 431 39.71 -14.10 0.32
CA LEU A 431 40.71 -14.18 1.39
C LEU A 431 40.27 -13.37 2.62
N GLN A 432 39.76 -12.15 2.43
CA GLN A 432 39.25 -11.30 3.52
C GLN A 432 38.00 -11.86 4.21
N ASP A 433 37.07 -12.48 3.47
CA ASP A 433 35.86 -13.09 4.02
C ASP A 433 36.19 -14.32 4.89
N TRP A 434 37.15 -15.13 4.41
CA TRP A 434 37.60 -16.34 5.10
C TRP A 434 38.40 -16.05 6.38
N THR A 435 39.34 -15.09 6.31
CA THR A 435 40.22 -14.74 7.44
C THR A 435 39.49 -13.91 8.49
N VAL A 436 38.93 -12.75 8.11
CA VAL A 436 38.48 -11.71 9.06
C VAL A 436 37.02 -11.28 8.83
N ALA A 437 36.32 -11.86 7.85
CA ALA A 437 34.97 -11.43 7.46
C ALA A 437 34.89 -9.90 7.26
N TYR A 438 35.87 -9.32 6.54
CA TYR A 438 36.02 -7.87 6.32
C TYR A 438 36.12 -7.01 7.61
N GLY A 439 36.55 -7.59 8.73
CA GLY A 439 36.66 -6.86 10.01
C GLY A 439 35.36 -6.83 10.82
N TYR A 440 34.30 -7.51 10.38
CA TYR A 440 33.03 -7.56 11.10
C TYR A 440 32.96 -8.69 12.15
N ARG A 441 33.92 -9.62 12.16
CA ARG A 441 34.04 -10.70 13.17
C ARG A 441 35.48 -10.79 13.74
N PRO A 442 35.88 -9.90 14.65
CA PRO A 442 37.25 -9.87 15.19
C PRO A 442 37.68 -11.17 15.89
N GLY A 443 36.72 -11.93 16.44
CA GLY A 443 37.01 -13.24 17.05
C GLY A 443 37.63 -14.27 16.10
N ARG A 444 37.39 -14.18 14.78
CA ARG A 444 38.05 -15.06 13.80
C ARG A 444 39.52 -14.73 13.63
N ALA A 445 39.90 -13.44 13.70
CA ALA A 445 41.30 -13.05 13.65
C ALA A 445 42.05 -13.55 14.88
N ALA A 446 41.44 -13.51 16.07
CA ALA A 446 42.01 -14.13 17.28
C ALA A 446 42.19 -15.64 17.14
N LEU A 447 41.21 -16.35 16.57
CA LEU A 447 41.33 -17.78 16.28
C LEU A 447 42.48 -18.07 15.30
N TRP A 448 42.59 -17.30 14.21
CA TRP A 448 43.69 -17.45 13.25
C TRP A 448 45.06 -17.15 13.87
N MET A 449 45.15 -16.15 14.74
CA MET A 449 46.38 -15.93 15.52
C MET A 449 46.70 -17.14 16.41
N ALA A 450 45.73 -17.71 17.11
CA ALA A 450 45.96 -18.90 17.93
C ALA A 450 46.39 -20.13 17.10
N VAL A 451 45.79 -20.32 15.92
CA VAL A 451 46.16 -21.41 15.00
C VAL A 451 47.56 -21.21 14.44
N LEU A 452 47.91 -20.00 13.99
CA LEU A 452 49.24 -19.68 13.50
C LEU A 452 50.30 -19.79 14.59
N TRP A 453 49.97 -19.38 15.82
CA TRP A 453 50.83 -19.57 16.98
C TRP A 453 51.08 -21.05 17.26
N ALA A 454 50.04 -21.89 17.29
CA ALA A 454 50.19 -23.33 17.52
C ALA A 454 50.98 -24.01 16.39
N ALA A 455 50.69 -23.66 15.13
CA ALA A 455 51.42 -24.18 13.97
C ALA A 455 52.89 -23.75 13.99
N GLY A 456 53.18 -22.48 14.31
CA GLY A 456 54.52 -21.95 14.48
C GLY A 456 55.26 -22.65 15.62
N ALA A 457 54.62 -22.83 16.78
CA ALA A 457 55.20 -23.53 17.93
C ALA A 457 55.61 -24.96 17.58
N VAL A 458 54.76 -25.70 16.85
CA VAL A 458 55.05 -27.07 16.38
C VAL A 458 56.12 -27.11 15.29
N ALA A 459 56.13 -26.12 14.39
CA ALA A 459 57.13 -26.04 13.34
C ALA A 459 58.51 -25.74 13.93
N PHE A 460 58.62 -24.69 14.75
CA PHE A 460 59.87 -24.28 15.38
C PHE A 460 60.35 -25.22 16.49
N SER A 461 59.48 -26.08 17.06
CA SER A 461 59.95 -27.13 17.99
C SER A 461 60.76 -28.22 17.28
N ARG A 462 60.69 -28.31 15.95
CA ARG A 462 61.50 -29.24 15.13
C ARG A 462 62.80 -28.59 14.64
N TYR A 463 63.02 -27.33 14.98
CA TYR A 463 64.21 -26.60 14.62
C TYR A 463 65.13 -26.51 15.84
N ASP A 464 66.39 -26.88 15.64
CA ASP A 464 67.46 -26.69 16.61
C ASP A 464 68.21 -25.40 16.26
N PRO A 465 67.92 -24.28 16.93
CA PRO A 465 68.48 -22.99 16.56
C PRO A 465 69.92 -22.83 17.03
N VAL A 466 70.73 -22.15 16.21
CA VAL A 466 72.07 -21.71 16.61
C VAL A 466 71.96 -20.30 17.19
N PRO A 467 72.43 -20.04 18.42
CA PRO A 467 72.38 -18.71 19.02
C PRO A 467 73.33 -17.76 18.28
N LEU A 468 72.88 -16.51 18.06
CA LEU A 468 73.68 -15.46 17.40
C LEU A 468 74.86 -14.99 18.26
N LYS A 469 74.76 -15.13 19.59
CA LYS A 469 75.82 -14.87 20.57
C LYS A 469 75.85 -16.00 21.60
N ALA A 470 77.01 -16.63 21.80
CA ALA A 470 77.13 -17.86 22.59
C ALA A 470 76.90 -17.69 24.10
N GLU A 471 77.03 -16.49 24.66
CA GLU A 471 77.00 -16.26 26.12
C GLU A 471 75.79 -15.44 26.62
N GLU A 472 74.91 -14.95 25.72
CA GLU A 472 73.79 -14.06 26.08
C GLU A 472 72.41 -14.56 25.60
N SER A 473 72.28 -15.81 25.16
CA SER A 473 71.01 -16.32 24.61
C SER A 473 70.09 -16.93 25.68
N PRO A 474 68.80 -16.60 25.69
CA PRO A 474 67.80 -17.24 26.56
C PRO A 474 67.63 -18.73 26.20
N ARG A 475 67.00 -19.52 27.08
CA ARG A 475 66.66 -20.92 26.75
C ARG A 475 65.66 -20.94 25.58
N TRP A 476 65.95 -21.73 24.55
CA TRP A 476 65.05 -21.87 23.39
C TRP A 476 63.66 -22.33 23.84
N ASN A 477 62.66 -21.57 23.44
CA ASN A 477 61.26 -21.91 23.68
C ASN A 477 60.47 -21.60 22.40
N ALA A 478 60.26 -22.63 21.59
CA ALA A 478 59.56 -22.51 20.31
C ALA A 478 58.16 -21.89 20.41
N PRO A 479 57.30 -22.22 21.41
CA PRO A 479 56.04 -21.51 21.63
C PRO A 479 56.19 -20.01 21.91
N LEU A 480 57.18 -19.60 22.72
CA LEU A 480 57.43 -18.18 22.99
C LEU A 480 58.00 -17.48 21.75
N TYR A 481 58.91 -18.12 21.03
CA TYR A 481 59.46 -17.58 19.79
C TYR A 481 58.39 -17.37 18.72
N ALA A 482 57.50 -18.34 18.52
CA ALA A 482 56.37 -18.21 17.59
C ALA A 482 55.41 -17.07 18.00
N LEU A 483 55.21 -16.86 19.30
CA LEU A 483 54.37 -15.78 19.82
C LEU A 483 55.03 -14.40 19.64
N ASP A 484 56.35 -14.33 19.84
CA ASP A 484 57.19 -13.14 19.65
C ASP A 484 57.14 -12.65 18.20
N LEU A 485 57.21 -13.59 17.24
CA LEU A 485 57.10 -13.29 15.81
C LEU A 485 55.68 -12.85 15.40
N LEU A 486 54.64 -13.37 16.06
CA LEU A 486 53.25 -13.12 15.69
C LEU A 486 52.68 -11.84 16.31
N LEU A 487 53.19 -11.41 17.48
CA LEU A 487 52.75 -10.23 18.21
C LEU A 487 53.73 -9.05 18.01
N PRO A 488 53.55 -8.20 16.97
CA PRO A 488 54.56 -7.23 16.56
C PRO A 488 54.89 -6.12 17.57
N VAL A 489 54.10 -5.99 18.64
CA VAL A 489 54.22 -4.91 19.63
C VAL A 489 54.88 -5.40 20.93
N ILE A 490 54.86 -6.70 21.20
CA ILE A 490 55.34 -7.28 22.46
C ILE A 490 56.59 -8.09 22.17
N ASN A 491 57.71 -7.73 22.80
CA ASN A 491 58.92 -8.55 22.78
C ASN A 491 58.92 -9.49 24.00
N LEU A 492 58.87 -10.79 23.76
CA LEU A 492 58.86 -11.86 24.77
C LEU A 492 60.26 -12.44 25.03
N GLY A 493 61.30 -11.81 24.49
CA GLY A 493 62.70 -12.10 24.75
C GLY A 493 63.21 -13.35 24.03
N GLN A 494 62.69 -13.68 22.85
CA GLN A 494 63.22 -14.76 22.00
C GLN A 494 63.62 -14.25 20.61
N ASP A 495 62.94 -13.25 20.07
CA ASP A 495 63.26 -12.65 18.78
C ASP A 495 64.63 -11.95 18.78
N GLY A 496 65.37 -12.05 17.68
CA GLY A 496 66.71 -11.46 17.54
C GLY A 496 67.88 -12.24 18.19
N TYR A 497 67.63 -13.33 18.92
CA TYR A 497 68.68 -14.16 19.55
C TYR A 497 69.11 -15.39 18.74
N TRP A 498 68.29 -15.80 17.78
CA TRP A 498 68.45 -17.06 17.04
C TRP A 498 68.73 -16.80 15.58
N ARG A 499 69.73 -17.49 15.01
CA ARG A 499 69.99 -17.43 13.57
C ARG A 499 69.06 -18.42 12.86
N LEU A 500 68.19 -17.91 12.01
CA LEU A 500 67.38 -18.74 11.10
C LEU A 500 68.03 -18.78 9.72
N GLU A 501 68.19 -19.97 9.16
CA GLU A 501 68.74 -20.17 7.81
C GLU A 501 67.76 -20.91 6.90
N GLY A 502 67.80 -20.59 5.61
CA GLY A 502 67.03 -21.28 4.57
C GLY A 502 65.51 -21.13 4.74
N LEU A 503 64.79 -22.25 4.78
CA LEU A 503 63.33 -22.29 4.82
C LEU A 503 62.75 -21.68 6.11
N TRP A 504 63.47 -21.77 7.23
CA TRP A 504 63.00 -21.26 8.53
C TRP A 504 62.98 -19.74 8.60
N GLN A 505 63.92 -19.06 7.92
CA GLN A 505 63.95 -17.61 7.80
C GLN A 505 62.71 -17.10 7.05
N TRP A 506 62.36 -17.77 5.95
CA TRP A 506 61.15 -17.45 5.19
C TRP A 506 59.88 -17.75 5.99
N ALA A 507 59.83 -18.86 6.74
CA ALA A 507 58.71 -19.19 7.61
C ALA A 507 58.49 -18.13 8.71
N ALA A 508 59.55 -17.67 9.36
CA ALA A 508 59.49 -16.59 10.35
C ALA A 508 59.05 -15.26 9.72
N THR A 509 59.59 -14.91 8.54
CA THR A 509 59.20 -13.69 7.81
C THR A 509 57.71 -13.70 7.44
N VAL A 510 57.20 -14.84 6.95
CA VAL A 510 55.77 -15.00 6.64
C VAL A 510 54.92 -14.87 7.91
N LEU A 511 55.36 -15.46 9.03
CA LEU A 511 54.64 -15.38 10.30
C LEU A 511 54.58 -13.94 10.83
N ILE A 512 55.67 -13.17 10.73
CA ILE A 512 55.71 -11.74 11.07
C ILE A 512 54.72 -10.94 10.21
N LEU A 513 54.75 -11.12 8.88
CA LEU A 513 53.86 -10.40 7.97
C LEU A 513 52.38 -10.72 8.25
N LEU A 514 52.05 -11.98 8.52
CA LEU A 514 50.70 -12.40 8.91
C LEU A 514 50.30 -11.83 10.28
N GLY A 515 51.25 -11.78 11.23
CA GLY A 515 51.08 -11.16 12.55
C GLY A 515 50.68 -9.70 12.46
N TRP A 516 51.38 -8.89 11.64
CA TRP A 516 51.02 -7.49 11.39
C TRP A 516 49.61 -7.32 10.79
N VAL A 517 49.25 -8.15 9.81
CA VAL A 517 47.91 -8.11 9.19
C VAL A 517 46.82 -8.46 10.20
N LEU A 518 47.01 -9.52 10.99
CA LEU A 518 46.01 -9.94 11.98
C LEU A 518 45.92 -8.96 13.15
N ALA A 519 47.05 -8.50 13.68
CA ALA A 519 47.10 -7.53 14.78
C ALA A 519 46.37 -6.23 14.44
N THR A 520 46.59 -5.68 13.23
CA THR A 520 45.88 -4.48 12.78
C THR A 520 44.37 -4.70 12.67
N THR A 521 43.93 -5.88 12.23
CA THR A 521 42.48 -6.19 12.17
C THR A 521 41.84 -6.38 13.55
N VAL A 522 42.56 -6.98 14.50
CA VAL A 522 42.10 -7.16 15.88
C VAL A 522 42.04 -5.81 16.59
N ALA A 523 43.05 -4.96 16.43
CA ALA A 523 43.08 -3.60 16.96
C ALA A 523 41.96 -2.72 16.35
N ALA A 524 41.72 -2.82 15.04
CA ALA A 524 40.61 -2.14 14.37
C ALA A 524 39.23 -2.64 14.82
N GLY A 525 39.12 -3.92 15.19
CA GLY A 525 37.91 -4.52 15.76
C GLY A 525 37.69 -4.12 17.21
N ALA A 526 38.73 -4.18 18.05
CA ALA A 526 38.70 -3.81 19.47
C ALA A 526 38.43 -2.32 19.67
N SER A 527 39.07 -1.44 18.89
CA SER A 527 38.79 0.01 18.93
C SER A 527 37.34 0.35 18.59
N ARG A 528 36.70 -0.38 17.66
CA ARG A 528 35.26 -0.22 17.36
C ARG A 528 34.35 -0.74 18.48
N LEU A 529 34.80 -1.71 19.27
CA LEU A 529 34.07 -2.19 20.45
C LEU A 529 34.23 -1.24 21.64
N LEU A 530 35.42 -0.67 21.83
CA LEU A 530 35.72 0.27 22.92
C LEU A 530 35.07 1.65 22.73
N ARG A 531 34.89 2.10 21.48
CA ARG A 531 34.14 3.35 21.17
C ARG A 531 32.62 3.25 21.41
N ARG A 532 32.13 2.09 21.87
CA ARG A 532 30.71 1.79 22.11
C ARG A 532 30.38 1.54 23.59
N GLY A 533 31.35 1.77 24.48
CA GLY A 533 31.17 1.74 25.94
C GLY A 533 30.90 3.13 26.51
#